data_AF-A0A6C0M4W2-F1
#
_entry.id   AF-A0A6C0M4W2-F1
#
_cell.length_a   1.000
_cell.length_b   1.000
_cell.length_c   1.000
_cell.angle_alpha   90.00
_cell.angle_beta   90.00
_cell.angle_gamma   90.00
#
_symmetry.space_group_name_H-M   'P 1'
#
loop_
_entity.id
_entity.type
_entity.pdbx_description
1 polymer ?
#
loop_
_entity_poly.entity_id
_entity_poly.type
_entity_poly.pdbx_seq_one_letter_code
_entity_poly.pdbx_strand_id
1 'polypeptide(L)'
;MCCDTIFRVVKVSPHVFAVQDVWVLNGDHVHPRSTYPQRSEWIRELLGLFHSPDLVALVPLSELPVGTIIRGTEAYDDIPGSLGVFLPDKE
;
A
#
# COMPACT_ATOMS: atom_id res chain seq x y z
N MET A 1 -3.28 -24.32 0.73
CA MET A 1 -2.06 -23.63 1.20
C MET A 1 -2.49 -22.21 1.52
N CYS A 2 -2.44 -21.78 2.78
CA CYS A 2 -2.67 -20.39 3.15
C CYS A 2 -1.28 -19.76 3.24
N CYS A 3 -1.00 -18.82 2.35
CA CYS A 3 0.26 -18.10 2.33
C CYS A 3 -0.01 -16.65 2.67
N ASP A 4 0.90 -16.04 3.42
CA ASP A 4 0.71 -14.68 3.92
C ASP A 4 0.84 -13.65 2.79
N THR A 5 0.07 -12.57 2.90
CA THR A 5 0.25 -11.35 2.11
C THR A 5 0.57 -10.22 3.09
N ILE A 6 1.65 -9.49 2.82
CA ILE A 6 2.17 -8.47 3.73
C ILE A 6 2.13 -7.12 3.01
N PHE A 7 1.27 -6.23 3.53
CA PHE A 7 1.17 -4.86 3.08
C PHE A 7 1.96 -3.91 3.97
N ARG A 8 2.51 -2.87 3.35
CA ARG A 8 2.99 -1.68 4.04
C ARG A 8 1.86 -0.65 4.06
N VAL A 9 1.56 -0.13 5.25
CA VAL A 9 0.42 0.76 5.45
C VAL A 9 0.76 1.97 6.29
N VAL A 10 0.05 3.06 6.07
CA VAL A 10 -0.02 4.21 6.96
C VAL A 10 -1.35 4.18 7.70
N LYS A 11 -1.28 4.24 9.03
CA LYS A 11 -2.48 4.35 9.86
C LYS A 11 -3.05 5.76 9.75
N VAL A 12 -4.23 5.89 9.18
CA VAL A 12 -4.95 7.16 9.02
C VAL A 12 -5.84 7.42 10.24
N SER A 13 -6.54 6.39 10.71
CA SER A 13 -7.39 6.44 11.90
C SER A 13 -7.35 5.09 12.64
N PRO A 14 -8.02 4.92 13.79
CA PRO A 14 -8.04 3.64 14.50
C PRO A 14 -8.46 2.44 13.65
N HIS A 15 -9.31 2.65 12.64
CA HIS A 15 -9.90 1.60 11.80
C HIS A 15 -9.63 1.79 10.30
N VAL A 16 -8.82 2.77 9.90
CA VAL A 16 -8.52 3.04 8.49
C VAL A 16 -7.02 3.06 8.28
N PHE A 17 -6.56 2.27 7.32
CA PHE A 17 -5.16 2.15 6.95
C PHE A 17 -5.02 2.33 5.43
N ALA A 18 -4.19 3.29 5.04
CA ALA A 18 -3.85 3.52 3.65
C ALA A 18 -2.73 2.56 3.24
N VAL A 19 -3.00 1.71 2.25
CA VAL A 19 -2.01 0.77 1.72
C VAL A 19 -1.09 1.52 0.76
N GLN A 20 0.21 1.51 1.06
CA GLN A 20 1.24 2.16 0.25
C GLN A 20 1.94 1.17 -0.66
N ASP A 21 2.22 -0.04 -0.19
CA ASP A 21 3.00 -1.02 -0.94
C ASP A 21 2.72 -2.46 -0.51
N VAL A 22 3.18 -3.43 -1.31
CA VAL A 22 3.10 -4.86 -1.02
C VAL A 22 4.51 -5.47 -0.99
N TRP A 23 4.84 -6.10 0.13
CA TRP A 23 6.12 -6.77 0.33
C TRP A 23 6.08 -8.21 -0.16
N VAL A 24 5.07 -8.94 0.31
CA VAL A 24 4.85 -10.36 0.00
C VAL A 24 3.42 -10.53 -0.49
N LEU A 25 3.25 -11.31 -1.55
CA LEU A 25 1.96 -11.69 -2.11
C LEU A 25 1.83 -13.21 -2.14
N ASN A 26 0.88 -13.75 -1.38
CA ASN A 26 0.66 -15.20 -1.27
C ASN A 26 1.96 -16.00 -1.02
N GLY A 27 2.80 -15.51 -0.10
CA GLY A 27 4.06 -16.14 0.28
C GLY A 27 5.23 -15.88 -0.68
N ASP A 28 5.01 -15.18 -1.80
CA ASP A 28 6.07 -14.82 -2.73
C ASP A 28 6.58 -13.38 -2.49
N HIS A 29 7.91 -13.21 -2.45
CA HIS A 29 8.55 -11.92 -2.18
C HIS A 29 8.57 -11.08 -3.47
N VAL A 30 7.61 -10.17 -3.60
CA VAL A 30 7.36 -9.44 -4.86
C VAL A 30 8.07 -8.09 -4.92
N HIS A 31 8.32 -7.45 -3.79
CA HIS A 31 8.98 -6.13 -3.71
C HIS A 31 10.29 -6.05 -4.51
N PRO A 32 11.28 -6.96 -4.37
CA PRO A 32 12.56 -6.85 -5.07
C PRO A 32 12.50 -7.17 -6.57
N ARG A 33 11.41 -7.76 -7.05
CA ARG A 33 11.30 -8.28 -8.43
C ARG A 33 10.31 -7.50 -9.31
N SER A 34 9.57 -6.58 -8.73
CA SER A 34 8.47 -5.87 -9.39
C SER A 34 8.64 -4.36 -9.22
N THR A 35 8.20 -3.58 -10.20
CA THR A 35 8.22 -2.11 -10.10
C THR A 35 7.13 -1.61 -9.17
N TYR A 36 7.27 -0.39 -8.63
CA TYR A 36 6.22 0.19 -7.78
C TYR A 36 4.87 0.32 -8.52
N PRO A 37 4.80 0.76 -9.80
CA PRO A 37 3.53 0.77 -10.53
C PRO A 37 2.84 -0.60 -10.63
N GLN A 38 3.60 -1.69 -10.86
CA GLN A 38 3.05 -3.04 -10.86
C GLN A 38 2.47 -3.42 -9.50
N ARG A 39 3.22 -3.15 -8.42
CA ARG A 39 2.78 -3.45 -7.06
C ARG A 39 1.54 -2.64 -6.66
N SER A 40 1.49 -1.37 -7.07
CA SER A 40 0.33 -0.49 -6.86
C SER A 40 -0.92 -1.01 -7.54
N GLU A 41 -0.80 -1.48 -8.78
CA GLU A 41 -1.93 -2.06 -9.51
C GLU A 41 -2.43 -3.35 -8.85
N TRP A 42 -1.53 -4.23 -8.42
CA TRP A 42 -1.91 -5.44 -7.68
C TRP A 42 -2.64 -5.12 -6.38
N ILE A 43 -2.19 -4.10 -5.63
CA ILE A 43 -2.89 -3.66 -4.40
C ILE A 43 -4.33 -3.27 -4.72
N ARG A 44 -4.54 -2.47 -5.78
CA ARG A 44 -5.88 -2.03 -6.20
C ARG A 44 -6.78 -3.23 -6.52
N GLU A 45 -6.28 -4.20 -7.29
CA GLU A 45 -7.03 -5.41 -7.65
C GLU A 45 -7.32 -6.30 -6.43
N LEU A 46 -6.31 -6.54 -5.59
CA LEU A 46 -6.44 -7.41 -4.41
C LEU A 46 -7.43 -6.87 -3.40
N LEU A 47 -7.38 -5.57 -3.13
CA LEU A 47 -8.34 -4.93 -2.24
C LEU A 47 -9.75 -4.96 -2.83
N GLY A 48 -9.91 -4.70 -4.13
CA GLY A 48 -11.21 -4.76 -4.80
C GLY A 48 -11.84 -6.16 -4.83
N LEU A 49 -11.03 -7.22 -4.91
CA LEU A 49 -11.50 -8.60 -4.99
C LEU A 49 -11.71 -9.27 -3.63
N PHE A 50 -10.83 -8.99 -2.67
CA PHE A 50 -10.74 -9.79 -1.44
C PHE A 50 -10.95 -8.99 -0.16
N HIS A 51 -10.97 -7.66 -0.22
CA HIS A 51 -11.21 -6.82 0.95
C HIS A 51 -12.65 -6.27 0.94
N SER A 52 -13.37 -6.53 2.01
CA SER A 52 -14.65 -5.86 2.31
C SER A 52 -14.47 -5.15 3.67
N PRO A 53 -14.64 -3.83 3.74
CA PRO A 53 -14.46 -3.10 4.99
C PRO A 53 -15.49 -3.54 6.03
N ASP A 54 -15.03 -4.12 7.14
CA ASP A 54 -15.85 -4.47 8.30
C ASP A 54 -15.24 -3.83 9.56
N LEU A 55 -14.33 -4.53 10.23
CA LEU A 55 -13.65 -4.01 11.43
C LEU A 55 -12.53 -3.00 11.13
N VAL A 56 -11.95 -3.10 9.92
CA VAL A 56 -10.85 -2.26 9.43
C VAL A 56 -11.05 -2.04 7.95
N ALA A 57 -10.80 -0.81 7.49
CA ALA A 57 -10.73 -0.45 6.07
C ALA A 57 -9.27 -0.34 5.62
N LEU A 58 -8.90 -1.16 4.64
CA LEU A 58 -7.70 -1.01 3.84
C LEU A 58 -8.08 -0.27 2.57
N VAL A 59 -7.48 0.89 2.34
CA VAL A 59 -7.76 1.72 1.16
C VAL A 59 -6.48 1.98 0.39
N PRO A 60 -6.50 1.94 -0.95
CA PRO A 60 -5.38 2.45 -1.74
C PRO A 60 -5.08 3.90 -1.36
N LEU A 61 -3.81 4.29 -1.34
CA LEU A 61 -3.42 5.66 -1.05
C LEU A 61 -4.12 6.70 -1.95
N SER A 62 -4.34 6.35 -3.23
CA SER A 62 -5.04 7.18 -4.22
C SER A 62 -6.53 7.41 -3.93
N GLU A 63 -7.13 6.61 -3.06
CA GLU A 63 -8.55 6.68 -2.71
C GLU A 63 -8.80 7.41 -1.39
N LEU A 64 -7.74 7.92 -0.74
CA LEU A 64 -7.91 8.74 0.44
C LEU A 64 -8.65 10.05 0.10
N PRO A 65 -9.61 10.48 0.94
CA PRO A 65 -10.24 11.79 0.78
C PRO A 65 -9.21 12.91 0.74
N VAL A 66 -9.43 13.90 -0.13
CA VAL A 66 -8.59 15.10 -0.19
C VAL A 66 -8.59 15.78 1.17
N GLY A 67 -7.40 16.15 1.66
CA GLY A 67 -7.21 16.75 2.99
C GLY A 67 -7.11 15.75 4.14
N THR A 68 -7.06 14.44 3.85
CA THR A 68 -6.71 13.43 4.87
C THR A 68 -5.32 13.71 5.40
N ILE A 69 -5.21 13.96 6.71
CA ILE A 69 -3.93 14.21 7.36
C ILE A 69 -3.14 12.90 7.42
N ILE A 70 -2.15 12.80 6.54
CA ILE A 70 -1.12 11.76 6.60
C ILE A 70 0.24 12.44 6.80
N ARG A 71 1.17 11.78 7.48
CA ARG A 71 2.49 12.39 7.78
C ARG A 71 3.34 12.64 6.55
N GLY A 72 2.99 12.01 5.43
CA GLY A 72 3.75 12.00 4.21
C GLY A 72 3.47 10.75 3.38
N THR A 73 4.04 10.74 2.18
CA THR A 73 3.91 9.66 1.20
C THR A 73 5.29 9.21 0.75
N GLU A 74 5.41 7.99 0.26
CA GLU A 74 6.64 7.55 -0.37
C GLU A 74 6.61 7.80 -1.88
N ALA A 75 7.70 8.38 -2.39
CA ALA A 75 7.95 8.47 -3.82
C ALA A 75 8.91 7.34 -4.22
N TYR A 76 8.54 6.63 -5.27
CA TYR A 76 9.31 5.52 -5.82
C TYR A 76 9.75 5.85 -7.24
N ASP A 77 10.88 5.29 -7.66
CA ASP A 77 11.26 5.21 -9.06
C ASP A 77 10.68 3.93 -9.71
N ASP A 78 11.02 3.72 -10.98
CA ASP A 78 10.59 2.54 -11.75
C ASP A 78 11.55 1.36 -11.62
N ILE A 79 12.49 1.38 -10.67
CA ILE A 79 13.48 0.32 -10.49
C ILE A 79 12.91 -0.74 -9.52
N PRO A 80 12.84 -2.03 -9.92
CA PRO A 80 12.41 -3.10 -9.01
C PRO A 80 13.23 -3.14 -7.72
N GLY A 81 12.54 -3.25 -6.60
CA GLY A 81 13.19 -3.33 -5.28
C GLY A 81 13.80 -2.02 -4.76
N SER A 82 13.66 -0.90 -5.48
CA SER A 82 14.07 0.39 -4.94
C SER A 82 13.28 0.74 -3.69
N LEU A 83 13.95 1.44 -2.78
CA LEU A 83 13.32 1.95 -1.57
C LEU A 83 12.63 3.27 -1.90
N GLY A 84 11.39 3.41 -1.44
CA GLY A 84 10.68 4.67 -1.49
C GLY A 84 11.40 5.74 -0.67
N VAL A 85 11.44 6.96 -1.20
CA VAL A 85 11.88 8.13 -0.45
C VAL A 85 10.67 8.73 0.24
N PHE A 86 10.72 8.81 1.58
CA PHE A 86 9.66 9.44 2.34
C PHE A 86 9.62 10.95 2.08
N LEU A 87 8.49 11.42 1.55
CA LEU A 87 8.19 12.83 1.36
C LEU A 87 7.21 13.26 2.46
N PRO A 88 7.62 14.13 3.41
CA PRO A 88 6.71 14.63 4.42
C PRO A 88 5.60 15.45 3.77
N ASP A 89 4.40 15.39 4.33
CA ASP A 89 3.31 16.29 3.93
C ASP A 89 3.71 17.73 4.30
N LYS A 90 3.42 18.69 3.42
CA LYS A 90 3.81 20.09 3.68
C LYS A 90 2.93 20.62 4.80
N GLU A 91 3.55 21.06 5.90
CA GLU A 91 2.88 21.76 7.02
C GLU A 91 2.08 22.98 6.57
#